data_AF-A0A9P5B8D2-F1
#
_entry.id   AF-A0A9P5B8D2-F1
#
_cell.length_a   1.000
_cell.length_b   1.000
_cell.length_c   1.000
_cell.angle_alpha   90.00
_cell.angle_beta   90.00
_cell.angle_gamma   90.00
#
_symmetry.space_group_name_H-M   'P 1'
#
loop_
_entity.id
_entity.type
_entity.pdbx_description
1 polymer ?
#
loop_
_entity_poly.entity_id
_entity_poly.type
_entity_poly.pdbx_seq_one_letter_code
_entity_poly.pdbx_strand_id
1 'polypeptide(L)'
;MDSSRERATLLSVLQRTLASWPLSVIFLPWRTNYEIFEHAINTFNQDGETNTWIQRFCESKSNELSNVSVLGSLTAAVIGTAFTWAPPAPVPATVRGAWYCGLIFALTAVSVAAQQNIALIRAKAHPKGFDNLRYMLMEAKKTLDLPVTRAQALAMRNQPIYYQLYLWQVPIMMLNFANIVLAMSIVYLVAQTESAANPPRTN
;
A
#
# COMPACT_ATOMS: atom_id res chain seq x y z
N MET A 1 -34.86 -9.30 -24.12
CA MET A 1 -34.93 -9.38 -22.64
C MET A 1 -33.64 -9.91 -21.99
N ASP A 2 -32.58 -10.22 -22.75
CA ASP A 2 -31.33 -10.79 -22.21
C ASP A 2 -30.30 -9.76 -21.72
N SER A 3 -30.14 -8.65 -22.46
CA SER A 3 -29.05 -7.69 -22.20
C SER A 3 -29.11 -6.99 -20.83
N SER A 4 -30.31 -6.77 -20.26
CA SER A 4 -30.40 -6.10 -18.95
C SER A 4 -30.06 -7.02 -17.78
N ARG A 5 -30.33 -8.33 -17.90
CA ARG A 5 -29.93 -9.32 -16.90
C ARG A 5 -28.42 -9.51 -16.91
N GLU A 6 -27.81 -9.67 -18.10
CA GLU A 6 -26.36 -9.82 -18.24
C GLU A 6 -25.58 -8.63 -17.68
N ARG A 7 -26.06 -7.39 -17.89
CA ARG A 7 -25.47 -6.18 -17.31
C ARG A 7 -25.52 -6.19 -15.78
N ALA A 8 -26.65 -6.61 -15.20
CA ALA A 8 -26.81 -6.68 -13.75
C ALA A 8 -25.93 -7.77 -13.13
N THR A 9 -25.81 -8.94 -13.76
CA THR A 9 -24.90 -10.00 -13.31
C THR A 9 -23.45 -9.57 -13.44
N LEU A 10 -23.04 -8.98 -14.57
CA LEU A 10 -21.68 -8.48 -14.77
C LEU A 10 -21.31 -7.43 -13.72
N LEU A 11 -22.16 -6.43 -13.49
CA LEU A 11 -21.93 -5.41 -12.46
C LEU A 11 -21.83 -6.02 -11.06
N SER A 12 -22.68 -6.99 -10.73
CA SER A 12 -22.63 -7.66 -9.43
C SER A 12 -21.39 -8.55 -9.24
N VAL A 13 -20.91 -9.20 -10.31
CA VAL A 13 -19.70 -10.02 -10.30
C VAL A 13 -18.48 -9.12 -10.19
N LEU A 14 -18.43 -8.03 -10.98
CA LEU A 14 -17.37 -7.02 -10.94
C LEU A 14 -17.31 -6.34 -9.57
N GLN A 15 -18.46 -6.04 -8.96
CA GLN A 15 -18.53 -5.49 -7.61
C GLN A 15 -18.05 -6.49 -6.56
N ARG A 16 -18.35 -7.78 -6.70
CA ARG A 16 -17.87 -8.82 -5.77
C ARG A 16 -16.38 -9.08 -5.93
N THR A 17 -15.85 -9.17 -7.15
CA THR A 17 -14.42 -9.32 -7.38
C THR A 17 -13.64 -8.08 -6.98
N LEU A 18 -14.12 -6.87 -7.30
CA LEU A 18 -13.54 -5.62 -6.81
C LEU A 18 -13.67 -5.43 -5.30
N ALA A 19 -14.61 -6.08 -4.62
CA ALA A 19 -14.72 -6.00 -3.16
C ALA A 19 -13.80 -7.02 -2.46
N SER A 20 -13.68 -8.25 -2.98
CA SER A 20 -12.90 -9.30 -2.35
C SER A 20 -11.40 -9.21 -2.67
N TRP A 21 -11.04 -8.75 -3.87
CA TRP A 21 -9.67 -8.74 -4.37
C TRP A 21 -8.76 -7.69 -3.69
N PRO A 22 -9.16 -6.41 -3.54
CA PRO A 22 -8.29 -5.45 -2.89
C PRO A 22 -8.19 -5.71 -1.39
N LEU A 23 -9.24 -6.14 -0.68
CA LEU A 23 -9.12 -6.39 0.76
C LEU A 23 -8.12 -7.51 1.05
N SER A 24 -8.24 -8.64 0.35
CA SER A 24 -7.30 -9.74 0.54
C SER A 24 -5.86 -9.37 0.15
N VAL A 25 -5.65 -8.63 -0.94
CA VAL A 25 -4.32 -8.18 -1.39
C VAL A 25 -3.75 -7.04 -0.53
N ILE A 26 -4.59 -6.18 0.05
CA ILE A 26 -4.17 -5.09 0.95
C ILE A 26 -3.74 -5.66 2.31
N PHE A 27 -4.41 -6.71 2.80
CA PHE A 27 -4.12 -7.29 4.12
C PHE A 27 -3.10 -8.44 4.10
N LEU A 28 -2.87 -9.11 2.96
CA LEU A 28 -1.87 -10.18 2.84
C LEU A 28 -0.43 -9.75 3.24
N PRO A 29 0.06 -8.57 2.80
CA PRO A 29 1.40 -8.11 3.14
C PRO A 29 1.60 -7.92 4.65
N TRP A 30 0.53 -7.68 5.42
CA TRP A 30 0.62 -7.51 6.87
C TRP A 30 1.18 -8.76 7.55
N ARG A 31 0.66 -9.93 7.18
CA ARG A 31 1.05 -11.21 7.79
C ARG A 31 2.49 -11.56 7.42
N THR A 32 2.85 -11.43 6.15
CA THR A 32 4.20 -11.74 5.68
C THR A 32 5.25 -10.78 6.25
N ASN A 33 4.94 -9.48 6.37
CA ASN A 33 5.86 -8.53 6.97
C ASN A 33 6.07 -8.79 8.47
N TYR A 34 5.01 -9.15 9.19
CA TYR A 34 5.11 -9.49 10.62
C TYR A 34 6.14 -10.60 10.87
N GLU A 35 6.10 -11.69 10.09
CA GLU A 35 7.03 -12.82 10.20
C GLU A 35 8.49 -12.39 9.93
N ILE A 36 8.70 -11.56 8.90
CA ILE A 36 10.03 -11.02 8.57
C ILE A 36 10.57 -10.17 9.72
N PHE A 37 9.75 -9.28 10.29
CA PHE A 37 10.16 -8.44 11.41
C PHE A 37 10.44 -9.25 12.66
N GLU A 38 9.62 -10.24 12.95
CA GLU A 38 9.83 -11.14 14.08
C GLU A 38 11.18 -11.87 13.97
N HIS A 39 11.50 -12.43 12.79
CA HIS A 39 12.81 -13.06 12.56
C HIS A 39 13.97 -12.06 12.62
N ALA A 40 13.82 -10.86 12.02
CA ALA A 40 14.87 -9.84 12.01
C ALA A 40 15.20 -9.28 13.41
N ILE A 41 14.23 -9.30 14.33
CA ILE A 41 14.38 -8.88 15.72
C ILE A 41 14.95 -10.02 16.59
N ASN A 42 14.41 -11.24 16.47
CA ASN A 42 14.76 -12.34 17.38
C ASN A 42 16.08 -13.05 17.03
N THR A 43 16.62 -12.84 15.83
CA THR A 43 17.97 -13.37 15.44
C THR A 43 19.13 -12.56 16.06
N PHE A 44 18.83 -11.57 16.90
CA PHE A 44 19.84 -10.84 17.66
C PHE A 44 20.54 -11.79 18.65
N ASN A 45 21.88 -11.73 18.72
CA ASN A 45 22.79 -12.45 19.63
C ASN A 45 23.36 -13.84 19.26
N GLN A 46 22.95 -14.53 18.19
CA GLN A 46 23.45 -15.90 17.97
C GLN A 46 24.81 -15.98 17.27
N ASP A 47 25.05 -15.26 16.17
CA ASP A 47 26.31 -15.38 15.42
C ASP A 47 26.67 -14.03 14.78
N GLY A 48 27.96 -13.71 14.64
CA GLY A 48 28.47 -12.43 14.08
C GLY A 48 27.96 -12.04 12.68
N GLU A 49 27.15 -12.89 12.03
CA GLU A 49 26.39 -12.63 10.80
C GLU A 49 25.05 -11.89 11.02
N THR A 50 24.94 -11.19 12.16
CA THR A 50 23.68 -10.71 12.74
C THR A 50 22.92 -9.71 11.84
N ASN A 51 23.57 -9.06 10.87
CA ASN A 51 22.94 -7.99 10.05
C ASN A 51 22.34 -8.44 8.72
N THR A 52 22.49 -9.72 8.35
CA THR A 52 22.04 -10.21 7.04
C THR A 52 20.53 -10.10 6.84
N TRP A 53 19.72 -10.48 7.83
CA TRP A 53 18.25 -10.43 7.73
C TRP A 53 17.68 -9.02 7.68
N ILE A 54 18.18 -8.12 8.54
CA ILE A 54 17.73 -6.71 8.52
C ILE A 54 18.20 -6.01 7.23
N GLN A 55 19.38 -6.36 6.72
CA GLN A 55 19.87 -5.86 5.44
C GLN A 55 18.96 -6.31 4.29
N ARG A 56 18.64 -7.61 4.22
CA ARG A 56 17.69 -8.17 3.22
C ARG A 56 16.32 -7.51 3.33
N PHE A 57 15.83 -7.26 4.54
CA PHE A 57 14.60 -6.51 4.76
C PHE A 57 14.70 -5.10 4.17
N CYS A 58 15.75 -4.34 4.50
CA CYS A 58 15.94 -2.99 3.99
C CYS A 58 16.09 -2.95 2.47
N GLU A 59 16.74 -3.94 1.85
CA GLU A 59 16.84 -4.09 0.40
C GLU A 59 15.47 -4.39 -0.23
N SER A 60 14.76 -5.38 0.29
CA SER A 60 13.42 -5.74 -0.17
C SER A 60 12.45 -4.56 -0.07
N LYS A 61 12.42 -3.85 1.06
CA LYS A 61 11.57 -2.67 1.25
C LYS A 61 11.97 -1.48 0.40
N SER A 62 13.26 -1.22 0.24
CA SER A 62 13.72 -0.15 -0.66
C SER A 62 13.27 -0.41 -2.10
N ASN A 63 13.35 -1.67 -2.56
CA ASN A 63 12.88 -2.06 -3.89
C ASN A 63 11.34 -1.92 -4.02
N GLU A 64 10.60 -2.37 -3.02
CA GLU A 64 9.13 -2.22 -2.97
C GLU A 64 8.71 -0.74 -3.03
N LEU A 65 9.33 0.13 -2.22
CA LEU A 65 9.04 1.57 -2.20
C LEU A 65 9.44 2.27 -3.51
N SER A 66 10.51 1.81 -4.16
CA SER A 66 10.90 2.30 -5.50
C SER A 66 9.82 1.96 -6.53
N ASN A 67 9.30 0.72 -6.51
CA ASN A 67 8.19 0.32 -7.37
C ASN A 67 6.93 1.14 -7.10
N VAL A 68 6.58 1.39 -5.84
CA VAL A 68 5.44 2.28 -5.49
C VAL A 68 5.64 3.69 -6.05
N SER A 69 6.87 4.21 -6.02
CA SER A 69 7.16 5.54 -6.56
C SER A 69 6.96 5.62 -8.08
N VAL A 70 7.41 4.59 -8.81
CA VAL A 70 7.22 4.49 -10.27
C VAL A 70 5.74 4.32 -10.61
N LEU A 71 5.07 3.36 -9.98
CA LEU A 71 3.65 3.07 -10.25
C LEU A 71 2.75 4.23 -9.84
N GLY A 72 3.01 4.88 -8.70
CA GLY A 72 2.24 6.05 -8.26
C GLY A 72 2.40 7.25 -9.20
N SER A 73 3.60 7.46 -9.74
CA SER A 73 3.83 8.49 -10.77
C SER A 73 3.07 8.19 -12.06
N LEU A 74 3.06 6.91 -12.49
CA LEU A 74 2.30 6.47 -13.64
C LEU A 74 0.79 6.64 -13.43
N THR A 75 0.26 6.21 -12.27
CA THR A 75 -1.15 6.41 -11.92
C THR A 75 -1.53 7.89 -11.91
N ALA A 76 -0.69 8.76 -11.34
CA ALA A 76 -0.91 10.20 -11.36
C ALA A 76 -0.93 10.77 -12.79
N ALA A 77 -0.03 10.31 -13.67
CA ALA A 77 -0.01 10.71 -15.07
C ALA A 77 -1.28 10.26 -15.81
N VAL A 78 -1.73 9.02 -15.60
CA VAL A 78 -2.97 8.50 -16.19
C VAL A 78 -4.18 9.31 -15.72
N ILE A 79 -4.28 9.61 -14.42
CA ILE A 79 -5.35 10.48 -13.89
C ILE A 79 -5.27 11.88 -14.52
N GLY A 80 -4.07 12.43 -14.65
CA GLY A 80 -3.82 13.70 -15.35
C GLY A 80 -4.37 13.70 -16.78
N THR A 81 -4.13 12.62 -17.55
CA THR A 81 -4.69 12.46 -18.89
C THR A 81 -6.20 12.20 -18.91
N ALA A 82 -6.77 11.62 -17.85
CA ALA A 82 -8.20 11.41 -17.77
C ALA A 82 -8.97 12.75 -17.74
N PHE A 83 -8.40 13.79 -17.13
CA PHE A 83 -8.98 15.14 -17.13
C PHE A 83 -9.06 15.80 -18.51
N THR A 84 -8.20 15.39 -19.46
CA THR A 84 -8.21 15.94 -20.82
C THR A 84 -9.14 15.19 -21.76
N TRP A 85 -9.69 14.05 -21.33
CA TRP A 85 -10.66 13.32 -22.12
C TRP A 85 -11.92 14.17 -22.28
N ALA A 86 -12.33 14.41 -23.52
CA ALA A 86 -13.56 15.13 -23.87
C ALA A 86 -14.67 14.14 -24.27
N PRO A 87 -15.37 13.52 -23.30
CA PRO A 87 -16.49 12.64 -23.61
C PRO A 87 -17.65 13.42 -24.23
N PRO A 88 -18.51 12.75 -25.02
CA PRO A 88 -19.67 13.37 -25.67
C PRO A 88 -20.71 13.91 -24.68
N ALA A 89 -20.66 13.51 -23.39
CA ALA A 89 -21.47 14.03 -22.31
C ALA A 89 -20.58 14.68 -21.24
N PRO A 90 -21.05 15.74 -20.55
CA PRO A 90 -20.28 16.42 -19.52
C PRO A 90 -19.92 15.47 -18.37
N VAL A 91 -18.65 15.46 -17.96
CA VAL A 91 -18.17 14.60 -16.88
C VAL A 91 -18.85 14.97 -15.56
N PRO A 92 -19.53 14.03 -14.88
CA PRO A 92 -20.20 14.28 -13.61
C PRO A 92 -19.23 14.83 -12.54
N ALA A 93 -19.72 15.73 -11.69
CA ALA A 93 -18.90 16.31 -10.61
C ALA A 93 -18.34 15.25 -9.64
N THR A 94 -19.08 14.15 -9.43
CA THR A 94 -18.66 13.01 -8.62
C THR A 94 -17.44 12.31 -9.19
N VAL A 95 -17.37 12.12 -10.51
CA VAL A 95 -16.22 11.50 -11.21
C VAL A 95 -15.00 12.41 -11.13
N ARG A 96 -15.18 13.72 -11.36
CA ARG A 96 -14.09 14.69 -11.23
C ARG A 96 -13.54 14.73 -9.80
N GLY A 97 -14.41 14.73 -8.79
CA GLY A 97 -14.02 14.63 -7.39
C GLY A 97 -13.22 13.36 -7.09
N ALA A 98 -13.67 12.22 -7.59
CA ALA A 98 -12.96 10.94 -7.46
C ALA A 98 -11.56 10.99 -8.10
N TRP A 99 -11.41 11.59 -9.27
CA TRP A 99 -10.09 11.78 -9.91
C TRP A 99 -9.16 12.65 -9.07
N TYR A 100 -9.65 13.76 -8.50
CA TYR A 100 -8.83 14.58 -7.60
C TYR A 100 -8.40 13.81 -6.34
N CYS A 101 -9.31 13.04 -5.72
CA CYS A 101 -8.96 12.19 -4.58
C CYS A 101 -7.90 11.13 -4.96
N GLY A 102 -8.07 10.46 -6.10
CA GLY A 102 -7.11 9.50 -6.61
C GLY A 102 -5.73 10.13 -6.87
N LEU A 103 -5.70 11.34 -7.41
CA LEU A 103 -4.46 12.10 -7.63
C LEU A 103 -3.75 12.42 -6.31
N ILE A 104 -4.49 12.90 -5.30
CA ILE A 104 -3.93 13.19 -3.98
C ILE A 104 -3.35 11.93 -3.36
N PHE A 105 -4.06 10.80 -3.43
CA PHE A 105 -3.56 9.53 -2.89
C PHE A 105 -2.31 9.04 -3.62
N ALA A 106 -2.27 9.14 -4.96
CA ALA A 106 -1.10 8.75 -5.75
C ALA A 106 0.13 9.62 -5.41
N LEU A 107 -0.03 10.94 -5.36
CA LEU A 107 1.07 11.86 -5.02
C LEU A 107 1.56 11.69 -3.58
N THR A 108 0.64 11.46 -2.65
CA THR A 108 0.99 11.20 -1.25
C THR A 108 1.71 9.87 -1.12
N ALA A 109 1.26 8.81 -1.80
CA ALA A 109 1.93 7.51 -1.83
C ALA A 109 3.39 7.64 -2.30
N VAL A 110 3.63 8.36 -3.40
CA VAL A 110 4.97 8.61 -3.94
C VAL A 110 5.83 9.40 -2.94
N SER A 111 5.26 10.45 -2.33
CA SER A 111 5.98 11.30 -1.37
C SER A 111 6.39 10.52 -0.11
N VAL A 112 5.48 9.74 0.46
CA VAL A 112 5.77 8.91 1.65
C VAL A 112 6.75 7.81 1.28
N ALA A 113 6.59 7.16 0.12
CA ALA A 113 7.54 6.13 -0.34
C ALA A 113 8.96 6.69 -0.49
N ALA A 114 9.09 7.88 -1.08
CA ALA A 114 10.38 8.55 -1.22
C ALA A 114 11.01 8.88 0.14
N GLN A 115 10.24 9.42 1.09
CA GLN A 115 10.73 9.73 2.44
C GLN A 115 11.18 8.47 3.19
N GLN A 116 10.39 7.41 3.13
CA GLN A 116 10.72 6.11 3.74
C GLN A 116 11.97 5.48 3.11
N ASN A 117 12.10 5.57 1.78
CA ASN A 117 13.27 5.05 1.08
C ASN A 117 14.55 5.82 1.46
N ILE A 118 14.49 7.15 1.53
CA ILE A 118 15.61 7.98 1.99
C ILE A 118 15.99 7.63 3.43
N ALA A 119 15.01 7.42 4.31
CA ALA A 119 15.27 6.99 5.69
C ALA A 119 15.99 5.63 5.74
N LEU A 120 15.59 4.66 4.90
CA LEU A 120 16.26 3.36 4.79
C LEU A 120 17.70 3.49 4.25
N ILE A 121 17.92 4.34 3.24
CA ILE A 121 19.26 4.60 2.69
C ILE A 121 20.17 5.20 3.77
N ARG A 122 19.66 6.17 4.55
CA ARG A 122 20.38 6.75 5.69
C ARG A 122 20.69 5.70 6.77
N ALA A 123 19.73 4.82 7.06
CA ALA A 123 19.94 3.72 8.00
C ALA A 123 21.00 2.73 7.50
N LYS A 124 21.08 2.44 6.20
CA LYS A 124 22.13 1.61 5.62
C LYS A 124 23.51 2.26 5.66
N ALA A 125 23.58 3.57 5.45
CA ALA A 125 24.84 4.32 5.43
C ALA A 125 25.43 4.53 6.84
N HIS A 126 24.60 4.47 7.89
CA HIS A 126 25.04 4.73 9.25
C HIS A 126 25.67 3.47 9.90
N PRO A 127 26.85 3.56 10.55
CA PRO A 127 27.53 2.40 11.15
C PRO A 127 26.70 1.60 12.17
N LYS A 128 25.78 2.28 12.87
CA LYS A 128 24.81 1.67 13.81
C LYS A 128 23.36 1.75 13.31
N GLY A 129 23.15 2.02 12.03
CA GLY A 129 21.81 2.32 11.51
C GLY A 129 20.89 1.11 11.48
N PHE A 130 21.42 -0.10 11.28
CA PHE A 130 20.66 -1.34 11.42
C PHE A 130 20.23 -1.62 12.86
N ASP A 131 21.08 -1.31 13.84
CA ASP A 131 20.74 -1.43 15.26
C ASP A 131 19.62 -0.45 15.61
N ASN A 132 19.75 0.81 15.18
CA ASN A 132 18.71 1.83 15.39
C ASN A 132 17.37 1.44 14.74
N LEU A 133 17.39 0.88 13.52
CA LEU A 133 16.19 0.43 12.84
C LEU A 133 15.50 -0.70 13.61
N ARG A 134 16.27 -1.64 14.15
CA ARG A 134 15.73 -2.70 15.02
C ARG A 134 15.16 -2.14 16.31
N TYR A 135 15.86 -1.22 16.98
CA TYR A 135 15.35 -0.59 18.19
C TYR A 135 14.03 0.14 17.96
N MET A 136 13.85 0.76 16.78
CA MET A 136 12.54 1.31 16.44
C MET A 136 11.50 0.19 16.34
N LEU A 137 11.80 -0.88 15.60
CA LEU A 137 10.86 -1.98 15.31
C LEU A 137 10.47 -2.82 16.55
N MET A 138 11.31 -2.84 17.57
CA MET A 138 11.09 -3.58 18.82
C MET A 138 10.13 -2.81 19.72
N GLU A 139 9.08 -3.46 20.21
CA GLU A 139 8.29 -2.89 21.31
C GLU A 139 9.20 -2.87 22.54
N ALA A 140 9.82 -1.73 22.81
CA ALA A 140 10.64 -1.48 24.00
C ALA A 140 9.77 -1.41 25.25
N LYS A 141 8.90 -2.40 25.46
CA LYS A 141 8.14 -2.58 26.68
C LYS A 141 8.92 -3.59 27.51
N LYS A 142 9.70 -3.05 28.46
CA LYS A 142 10.23 -3.76 29.64
C LYS A 142 11.63 -4.39 29.57
N THR A 143 12.57 -3.81 28.82
CA THR A 143 13.99 -4.22 28.89
C THR A 143 14.97 -3.10 29.23
N LEU A 144 14.50 -1.85 29.36
CA LEU A 144 15.38 -0.71 29.62
C LEU A 144 15.76 -0.50 31.11
N ASP A 145 15.13 -1.21 32.05
CA ASP A 145 15.35 -1.02 33.50
C ASP A 145 15.80 -2.28 34.27
N LEU A 146 16.16 -3.37 33.58
CA LEU A 146 16.66 -4.58 34.25
C LEU A 146 17.97 -5.04 33.60
N PRO A 147 19.00 -5.41 34.39
CA PRO A 147 20.21 -6.02 33.86
C PRO A 147 19.89 -7.43 33.34
N VAL A 148 19.36 -7.52 32.13
CA VAL A 148 18.98 -8.79 31.50
C VAL A 148 20.25 -9.50 31.03
N THR A 149 20.57 -10.63 31.67
CA THR A 149 21.67 -11.51 31.28
C THR A 149 21.45 -12.04 29.85
N ARG A 150 22.51 -12.24 29.06
CA ARG A 150 22.45 -12.69 27.64
C ARG A 150 21.54 -13.92 27.41
N ALA A 151 21.46 -14.82 28.40
CA ALA A 151 20.59 -16.00 28.39
C ALA A 151 19.08 -15.68 28.54
N GLN A 152 18.71 -14.63 29.28
CA GLN A 152 17.32 -14.18 29.44
C GLN A 152 16.85 -13.35 28.24
N ALA A 153 17.76 -12.60 27.59
CA ALA A 153 17.46 -11.89 26.34
C ALA A 153 17.13 -12.86 25.19
N LEU A 154 17.74 -14.05 25.20
CA LEU A 154 17.47 -15.12 24.23
C LEU A 154 16.13 -15.84 24.48
N ALA A 155 15.61 -15.79 25.71
CA ALA A 155 14.32 -16.36 26.08
C ALA A 155 13.14 -15.38 25.86
N MET A 156 13.42 -14.07 25.78
CA MET A 156 12.39 -13.06 25.48
C MET A 156 12.21 -12.92 23.97
N ARG A 157 11.18 -13.59 23.43
CA ARG A 157 10.69 -13.35 22.07
C ARG A 157 10.15 -11.92 22.00
N ASN A 158 10.91 -11.03 21.38
CA ASN A 158 10.52 -9.64 21.21
C ASN A 158 9.48 -9.55 20.08
N GLN A 159 8.37 -8.88 20.36
CA GLN A 159 7.30 -8.66 19.39
C GLN A 159 7.53 -7.34 18.64
N PRO A 160 7.24 -7.29 17.32
CA PRO A 160 7.33 -6.05 16.57
C PRO A 160 6.19 -5.09 16.92
N ILE A 161 6.46 -3.79 16.92
CA ILE A 161 5.42 -2.77 17.15
C ILE A 161 4.44 -2.75 15.96
N TYR A 162 3.17 -3.09 16.22
CA TYR A 162 2.11 -3.08 15.20
C TYR A 162 1.93 -1.73 14.51
N TYR A 163 2.09 -0.62 15.23
CA TYR A 163 1.99 0.73 14.63
C TYR A 163 3.10 1.00 13.61
N GLN A 164 4.32 0.54 13.87
CA GLN A 164 5.41 0.71 12.92
C GLN A 164 5.23 -0.20 11.70
N LEU A 165 4.71 -1.41 11.91
CA LEU A 165 4.30 -2.29 10.82
C LEU A 165 3.29 -1.61 9.89
N TYR A 166 2.34 -0.87 10.48
CA TYR A 166 1.36 -0.07 9.73
C TYR A 166 2.02 1.03 8.90
N LEU A 167 2.92 1.82 9.51
CA LEU A 167 3.57 2.93 8.81
C LEU A 167 4.33 2.47 7.55
N TRP A 168 4.98 1.32 7.60
CA TRP A 168 5.69 0.73 6.44
C TRP A 168 4.76 0.26 5.31
N GLN A 169 3.45 0.16 5.56
CA GLN A 169 2.45 -0.26 4.56
C GLN A 169 1.65 0.91 3.99
N VAL A 170 1.70 2.09 4.61
CA VAL A 170 0.94 3.28 4.20
C VAL A 170 1.11 3.63 2.70
N PRO A 171 2.31 3.67 2.11
CA PRO A 171 2.46 4.06 0.70
C PRO A 171 1.74 3.11 -0.26
N ILE A 172 1.81 1.81 0.01
CA ILE A 172 1.19 0.76 -0.81
C ILE A 172 -0.33 0.84 -0.68
N MET A 173 -0.83 1.05 0.54
CA MET A 173 -2.26 1.22 0.77
C MET A 173 -2.81 2.43 0.03
N MET A 174 -2.13 3.59 0.11
CA MET A 174 -2.53 4.80 -0.60
C MET A 174 -2.55 4.61 -2.11
N LEU A 175 -1.53 3.94 -2.68
CA LEU A 175 -1.49 3.63 -4.11
C LEU A 175 -2.64 2.70 -4.52
N ASN A 176 -2.93 1.66 -3.73
CA ASN A 176 -4.06 0.77 -3.99
C ASN A 176 -5.39 1.51 -3.94
N PHE A 177 -5.58 2.41 -2.98
CA PHE A 177 -6.78 3.27 -2.94
C PHE A 177 -6.88 4.17 -4.18
N ALA A 178 -5.79 4.78 -4.63
CA ALA A 178 -5.77 5.58 -5.85
C ALA A 178 -6.22 4.76 -7.07
N ASN A 179 -5.71 3.53 -7.21
CA ASN A 179 -6.05 2.63 -8.32
C ASN A 179 -7.52 2.18 -8.27
N ILE A 180 -8.07 1.88 -7.08
CA ILE A 180 -9.48 1.51 -6.92
C ILE A 180 -10.39 2.68 -7.29
N VAL A 181 -10.09 3.88 -6.78
CA VAL A 181 -10.87 5.08 -7.08
C VAL A 181 -10.84 5.38 -8.58
N LEU A 182 -9.68 5.25 -9.22
CA LEU A 182 -9.54 5.41 -10.67
C LEU A 182 -10.39 4.38 -11.43
N ALA A 183 -10.27 3.10 -11.12
CA ALA A 183 -11.04 2.05 -11.79
C ALA A 183 -12.56 2.27 -11.65
N MET A 184 -13.03 2.55 -10.43
CA MET A 184 -14.44 2.82 -10.16
C MET A 184 -14.94 4.06 -10.90
N SER A 185 -14.14 5.12 -10.97
CA SER A 185 -14.50 6.35 -11.67
C SER A 185 -14.66 6.15 -13.18
N ILE A 186 -13.81 5.32 -13.80
CA ILE A 186 -13.89 5.01 -15.23
C ILE A 186 -15.12 4.15 -15.52
N VAL A 187 -15.36 3.10 -14.72
CA VAL A 187 -16.55 2.24 -14.88
C VAL A 187 -17.83 3.07 -14.77
N TYR A 188 -17.90 3.98 -13.79
CA TYR A 188 -19.04 4.87 -13.63
C TYR A 188 -19.21 5.82 -14.82
N LEU A 189 -18.10 6.37 -15.35
CA LEU A 189 -18.14 7.24 -16.52
C LEU A 189 -18.69 6.49 -17.75
N VAL A 190 -18.22 5.27 -18.00
CA VAL A 190 -18.69 4.44 -19.13
C VAL A 190 -20.17 4.13 -18.99
N ALA A 191 -20.62 3.71 -17.80
CA ALA A 191 -22.03 3.42 -17.55
C ALA A 191 -22.95 4.63 -17.80
N GLN A 192 -22.48 5.84 -17.46
CA GLN A 192 -23.20 7.08 -17.75
C GLN A 192 -23.25 7.39 -19.25
N THR A 193 -22.13 7.22 -19.96
CA THR A 193 -22.09 7.46 -21.41
C THR A 193 -23.00 6.52 -22.19
N GLU A 194 -23.09 5.24 -21.80
CA GLU A 194 -24.03 4.30 -22.42
C GLU A 194 -25.49 4.66 -22.14
N SER A 195 -25.79 5.09 -20.91
CA SER A 195 -27.15 5.49 -20.52
C SER A 195 -27.61 6.73 -21.32
N ALA A 196 -26.69 7.64 -21.62
CA ALA A 196 -26.98 8.80 -22.47
C ALA A 196 -27.19 8.43 -23.95
N ALA A 197 -26.53 7.37 -24.45
CA ALA A 197 -26.63 6.94 -25.84
C ALA A 197 -27.93 6.15 -26.15
N ASN A 198 -28.54 5.49 -25.16
CA ASN A 198 -29.80 4.76 -25.30
C ASN A 198 -30.90 5.39 -24.43
N PRO A 199 -31.52 6.50 -24.85
CA PRO A 199 -32.65 7.08 -24.12
C PRO A 199 -33.80 6.07 -24.04
N PRO A 200 -34.50 5.95 -22.90
CA PRO A 200 -35.62 5.04 -22.75
C PRO A 200 -36.69 5.37 -23.80
N ARG A 201 -37.04 4.37 -24.62
CA ARG A 201 -38.17 4.47 -25.56
C ARG A 201 -39.44 4.67 -24.74
N THR A 202 -39.92 5.91 -24.69
CA THR A 202 -41.24 6.25 -24.18
C THR A 202 -42.27 5.63 -25.12
N ASN A 203 -42.99 4.60 -24.64
CA ASN A 203 -44.28 4.19 -25.20
C ASN A 203 -45.37 5.11 -24.64
#